data_AF-A0A6I5PAZ6-F1
#
_entry.id   AF-A0A6I5PAZ6-F1
#
_cell.length_a   1.000
_cell.length_b   1.000
_cell.length_c   1.000
_cell.angle_alpha   90.00
_cell.angle_beta   90.00
_cell.angle_gamma   90.00
#
_symmetry.space_group_name_H-M   'P 1'
#
loop_
_entity.id
_entity.type
_entity.pdbx_description
1 polymer ?
#
loop_
_entity_poly.entity_id
_entity_poly.type
_entity_poly.pdbx_seq_one_letter_code
_entity_poly.pdbx_strand_id
1 'polypeptide(L)'
;MRFTRKKTLSLIVEGGNDYVVAVKENQGKLYRQIETIIRYRQPRQTASTPFECHHGRQEQRRVSVYSAQGIDPQRWQGTKTILCVERRRCTPDKCSIHRAYYLSSLATTARLWNNMVRGHWSIENQLHWPKDVVLHEDETYGRNPNALLNASLFRSITINLLRLNGFKSVTSALRELANQVERIFRLLQ
;
A
#
# COMPACT_ATOMS: atom_id res chain seq x y z
N MET A 1 -11.41 -4.57 -2.67
CA MET A 1 -10.57 -5.51 -1.88
C MET A 1 -11.27 -5.94 -0.58
N ARG A 2 -11.73 -7.20 -0.53
CA ARG A 2 -12.39 -7.86 0.62
C ARG A 2 -11.35 -8.15 1.73
N PHE A 3 -11.74 -7.89 2.98
CA PHE A 3 -11.15 -8.28 4.28
C PHE A 3 -9.76 -8.95 4.33
N THR A 4 -8.90 -8.50 5.26
CA THR A 4 -7.70 -9.23 5.69
C THR A 4 -8.12 -10.61 6.22
N ARG A 5 -7.71 -11.69 5.55
CA ARG A 5 -8.01 -13.07 5.97
C ARG A 5 -7.11 -13.45 7.13
N LYS A 6 -7.69 -13.68 8.31
CA LYS A 6 -6.96 -14.03 9.55
C LYS A 6 -6.04 -15.25 9.36
N LYS A 7 -6.52 -16.28 8.65
CA LYS A 7 -5.72 -17.48 8.32
C LYS A 7 -4.44 -17.15 7.55
N THR A 8 -4.45 -16.14 6.69
CA THR A 8 -3.26 -15.69 5.96
C THR A 8 -2.23 -15.08 6.91
N LEU A 9 -2.66 -14.34 7.94
CA LEU A 9 -1.74 -13.77 8.93
C LEU A 9 -1.05 -14.86 9.74
N SER A 10 -1.79 -15.90 10.15
CA SER A 10 -1.22 -17.08 10.81
C SER A 10 -0.14 -17.74 9.95
N LEU A 11 -0.42 -17.99 8.67
CA LEU A 11 0.55 -18.59 7.74
C LEU A 11 1.81 -17.73 7.54
N ILE A 12 1.68 -16.41 7.51
CA ILE A 12 2.84 -15.50 7.40
C ILE A 12 3.73 -15.65 8.63
N VAL A 13 3.14 -15.64 9.83
CA VAL A 13 3.89 -15.77 11.09
C VAL A 13 4.50 -17.17 11.22
N GLU A 14 3.77 -18.23 10.87
CA GLU A 14 4.25 -19.62 10.85
C GLU A 14 5.41 -19.80 9.87
N GLY A 15 5.39 -19.10 8.73
CA GLY A 15 6.48 -19.05 7.77
C GLY A 15 7.68 -18.20 8.21
N GLY A 16 7.72 -17.72 9.45
CA GLY A 16 8.83 -16.90 9.99
C GLY A 16 8.88 -15.47 9.45
N ASN A 17 7.80 -14.98 8.84
CA ASN A 17 7.73 -13.65 8.25
C ASN A 17 6.88 -12.71 9.10
N ASP A 18 7.12 -11.41 8.94
CA ASP A 18 6.32 -10.36 9.56
C ASP A 18 5.29 -9.78 8.59
N TYR A 19 4.15 -9.33 9.13
CA TYR A 19 3.14 -8.62 8.37
C TYR A 19 2.89 -7.20 8.88
N VAL A 20 2.40 -6.35 7.98
CA VAL A 20 1.68 -5.12 8.30
C VAL A 20 0.42 -5.09 7.44
N VAL A 21 -0.74 -4.92 8.05
CA VAL A 21 -2.03 -4.99 7.36
C VAL A 21 -2.92 -3.82 7.72
N ALA A 22 -3.54 -3.20 6.71
CA ALA A 22 -4.51 -2.14 6.91
C ALA A 22 -5.79 -2.70 7.53
N VAL A 23 -6.29 -2.00 8.55
CA VAL A 23 -7.59 -2.27 9.17
C VAL A 23 -8.61 -1.35 8.54
N LYS A 24 -9.60 -1.94 7.86
CA LYS A 24 -10.67 -1.19 7.19
C LYS A 24 -11.87 -1.02 8.12
N GLU A 25 -12.64 0.04 7.89
CA GLU A 25 -13.85 0.36 8.68
C GLU A 25 -14.89 -0.76 8.65
N ASN A 26 -14.97 -1.53 7.54
CA ASN A 26 -15.85 -2.70 7.45
C ASN A 26 -15.50 -3.82 8.45
N GLN A 27 -14.34 -3.76 9.13
CA GLN A 27 -13.99 -4.59 10.29
C GLN A 27 -14.42 -3.92 11.61
N GLY A 28 -15.69 -3.50 11.69
CA GLY A 28 -16.15 -2.51 12.68
C GLY A 28 -15.91 -2.83 14.16
N LYS A 29 -15.75 -4.11 14.57
CA LYS A 29 -15.34 -4.45 15.96
C LYS A 29 -13.86 -4.13 16.22
N LEU A 30 -12.97 -4.57 15.33
CA LEU A 30 -11.53 -4.30 15.44
C LEU A 30 -11.25 -2.80 15.29
N TYR A 31 -11.89 -2.17 14.30
CA TYR A 31 -11.68 -0.75 14.02
C TYR A 31 -12.01 0.12 15.24
N ARG A 32 -13.20 -0.06 15.83
CA ARG A 32 -13.60 0.65 17.06
C ARG A 32 -12.68 0.35 18.24
N GLN A 33 -12.23 -0.89 18.39
CA GLN A 33 -11.29 -1.26 19.44
C GLN A 33 -9.96 -0.51 19.31
N ILE A 34 -9.43 -0.40 18.09
CA ILE A 34 -8.22 0.37 17.82
C ILE A 34 -8.44 1.85 18.12
N GLU A 35 -9.59 2.42 17.74
CA GLU A 35 -9.92 3.82 18.08
C GLU A 35 -9.97 4.05 19.59
N THR A 36 -10.54 3.13 20.36
CA THR A 36 -10.53 3.18 21.82
C THR A 36 -9.09 3.15 22.34
N ILE A 37 -8.25 2.23 21.87
CA ILE A 37 -6.85 2.12 22.29
C ILE A 37 -6.10 3.44 22.01
N ILE A 38 -6.26 3.99 20.81
CA ILE A 38 -5.58 5.23 20.40
C ILE A 38 -6.11 6.43 21.19
N ARG A 39 -7.40 6.47 21.53
CA ARG A 39 -8.01 7.57 22.28
C ARG A 39 -7.53 7.62 23.74
N TYR A 40 -7.35 6.46 24.38
CA TYR A 40 -7.11 6.38 25.82
C TYR A 40 -5.67 5.99 26.21
N ARG A 41 -4.80 5.67 25.24
CA ARG A 41 -3.39 5.35 25.51
C ARG A 41 -2.47 6.29 24.77
N GLN A 42 -1.28 6.51 25.32
CA GLN A 42 -0.23 7.24 24.65
C GLN A 42 0.53 6.33 23.68
N PRO A 43 0.95 6.85 22.51
CA PRO A 43 1.82 6.09 21.61
C PRO A 43 3.18 5.86 22.27
N ARG A 44 3.76 4.68 22.05
CA ARG A 44 5.14 4.37 22.45
C ARG A 44 6.16 5.22 21.69
N GLN A 45 5.86 5.50 20.42
CA GLN A 45 6.70 6.33 19.58
C GLN A 45 5.85 7.04 18.53
N THR A 46 6.30 8.23 18.13
CA THR A 46 5.73 8.98 17.01
C THR A 46 6.85 9.43 16.09
N ALA A 47 6.61 9.45 14.78
CA ALA A 47 7.49 10.08 13.80
C ALA A 47 6.66 10.83 12.76
N SER A 48 7.11 12.02 12.37
CA SER A 48 6.49 12.84 11.33
C SER A 48 7.45 13.06 10.18
N THR A 49 6.93 13.13 8.96
CA THR A 49 7.69 13.66 7.83
C THR A 49 7.78 15.19 7.93
N PRO A 50 8.76 15.81 7.26
CA PRO A 50 8.66 17.21 6.88
C PRO A 50 7.39 17.47 6.07
N PHE A 51 7.00 18.74 5.98
CA PHE A 51 5.97 19.15 5.03
C PHE A 51 6.51 19.03 3.60
N GLU A 52 5.81 18.26 2.77
CA GLU A 52 6.09 18.14 1.34
C GLU A 52 5.12 19.07 0.59
N CYS A 53 5.66 20.00 -0.20
CA CYS A 53 4.89 20.89 -1.07
C CYS A 53 4.82 20.30 -2.47
N HIS A 54 3.61 20.10 -3.00
CA HIS A 54 3.40 19.55 -4.34
C HIS A 54 2.15 20.15 -4.98
N HIS A 55 2.30 20.80 -6.14
CA HIS A 55 1.21 21.48 -6.87
C HIS A 55 0.30 22.34 -5.98
N GLY A 56 0.89 23.23 -5.17
CA GLY A 56 0.14 24.14 -4.29
C GLY A 56 -0.46 23.50 -3.04
N ARG A 57 -0.16 22.23 -2.77
CA ARG A 57 -0.63 21.49 -1.60
C ARG A 57 0.51 21.13 -0.67
N GLN A 58 0.29 21.29 0.62
CA GLN A 58 1.19 20.81 1.67
C GLN A 58 0.68 19.49 2.23
N GLU A 59 1.56 18.50 2.32
CA GLU A 59 1.28 17.23 2.97
C GLU A 59 2.28 16.92 4.07
N GLN A 60 1.78 16.37 5.17
CA GLN A 60 2.59 15.79 6.22
C GLN A 60 2.00 14.44 6.62
N ARG A 61 2.87 13.43 6.79
CA ARG A 61 2.49 12.15 7.36
C ARG A 61 3.05 12.02 8.75
N ARG A 62 2.22 11.60 9.70
CA ARG A 62 2.59 11.27 11.06
C ARG A 62 2.21 9.82 11.33
N VAL A 63 3.16 9.06 11.87
CA VAL A 63 2.94 7.67 12.29
C VAL A 63 3.11 7.60 13.80
N SER A 64 2.08 7.08 14.47
CA SER A 64 2.06 6.83 15.90
C SER A 64 1.96 5.32 16.15
N VAL A 65 2.87 4.78 16.96
CA VAL A 65 2.99 3.34 17.23
C VAL A 65 2.49 3.05 18.63
N TYR A 66 1.56 2.10 18.75
CA TYR A 66 0.96 1.67 20.01
C TYR A 66 1.26 0.20 20.28
N SER A 67 1.24 -0.16 21.56
CA SER A 67 1.19 -1.56 21.98
C SER A 67 -0.08 -2.24 21.47
N ALA A 68 0.01 -3.47 20.97
CA ALA A 68 -1.16 -4.27 20.60
C ALA A 68 -1.91 -4.87 21.82
N GLN A 69 -1.56 -4.50 23.05
CA GLN A 69 -2.28 -4.92 24.26
C GLN A 69 -3.78 -4.65 24.13
N GLY A 70 -4.59 -5.69 24.33
CA GLY A 70 -6.05 -5.64 24.19
C GLY A 70 -6.54 -6.20 22.86
N ILE A 71 -5.72 -6.29 21.82
CA ILE A 71 -6.07 -7.00 20.59
C ILE A 71 -6.11 -8.50 20.88
N ASP A 72 -7.18 -9.17 20.45
CA ASP A 72 -7.37 -10.61 20.62
C ASP A 72 -6.27 -11.40 19.87
N PRO A 73 -5.34 -12.06 20.57
CA PRO A 73 -4.22 -12.76 19.96
C PRO A 73 -4.66 -14.04 19.24
N GLN A 74 -5.82 -14.62 19.59
CA GLN A 74 -6.35 -15.79 18.86
C GLN A 74 -6.88 -15.41 17.47
N ARG A 75 -7.35 -14.17 17.32
CA ARG A 75 -7.86 -13.66 16.03
C ARG A 75 -6.80 -12.98 15.18
N TRP A 76 -5.80 -12.40 15.82
CA TRP A 76 -4.76 -11.59 15.19
C TRP A 76 -3.38 -12.06 15.65
N GLN A 77 -3.09 -13.32 15.34
CA GLN A 77 -1.89 -14.04 15.79
C GLN A 77 -0.62 -13.28 15.48
N GLY A 78 0.25 -13.18 16.49
CA GLY A 78 1.55 -12.53 16.35
C GLY A 78 1.51 -11.01 16.38
N THR A 79 0.36 -10.34 16.44
CA THR A 79 0.28 -8.87 16.47
C THR A 79 1.02 -8.30 17.68
N LYS A 80 2.03 -7.45 17.43
CA LYS A 80 2.82 -6.76 18.46
C LYS A 80 2.52 -5.27 18.52
N THR A 81 2.21 -4.65 17.38
CA THR A 81 2.00 -3.19 17.29
C THR A 81 0.73 -2.82 16.53
N ILE A 82 0.14 -1.70 16.94
CA ILE A 82 -0.92 -0.99 16.22
C ILE A 82 -0.33 0.31 15.70
N LEU A 83 -0.59 0.63 14.44
CA LEU A 83 -0.13 1.88 13.83
C LEU A 83 -1.32 2.79 13.55
N CYS A 84 -1.19 4.06 13.91
CA CYS A 84 -2.04 5.13 13.42
C CYS A 84 -1.22 5.98 12.45
N VAL A 85 -1.63 6.00 11.18
CA VAL A 85 -1.01 6.83 10.15
C VAL A 85 -1.96 7.98 9.86
N GLU A 86 -1.57 9.17 10.30
CA GLU A 86 -2.29 10.42 10.02
C GLU A 86 -1.65 11.09 8.81
N ARG A 87 -2.46 11.43 7.81
CA ARG A 87 -2.05 12.27 6.69
C ARG A 87 -2.79 13.59 6.78
N ARG A 88 -2.05 14.64 7.11
CA ARG A 88 -2.51 16.03 7.02
C ARG A 88 -2.26 16.54 5.61
N ARG A 89 -3.30 17.06 4.98
CA ARG A 89 -3.26 17.64 3.65
C ARG A 89 -3.89 19.02 3.70
N CYS A 90 -3.13 20.05 3.34
CA CYS A 90 -3.60 21.43 3.30
C CYS A 90 -3.44 22.02 1.90
N THR A 91 -4.49 22.66 1.40
CA THR A 91 -4.49 23.59 0.26
C THR A 91 -4.80 24.99 0.80
N PRO A 92 -4.70 26.06 -0.01
CA PRO A 92 -5.05 27.41 0.44
C PRO A 92 -6.46 27.50 1.07
N ASP A 93 -7.42 26.75 0.53
CA ASP A 93 -8.82 26.83 0.97
C ASP A 93 -9.19 25.88 2.11
N LYS A 94 -8.45 24.78 2.32
CA LYS A 94 -8.85 23.73 3.27
C LYS A 94 -7.70 22.88 3.79
N CYS A 95 -7.83 22.43 5.04
CA CYS A 95 -7.01 21.38 5.62
C CYS A 95 -7.86 20.16 5.97
N SER A 96 -7.43 18.97 5.54
CA SER A 96 -8.01 17.70 5.95
C SER A 96 -7.00 16.80 6.65
N ILE A 97 -7.49 15.98 7.59
CA ILE A 97 -6.71 14.94 8.24
C ILE A 97 -7.40 13.61 7.95
N HIS A 98 -6.64 12.68 7.37
CA HIS A 98 -7.09 11.32 7.15
C HIS A 98 -6.30 10.37 8.05
N ARG A 99 -6.99 9.46 8.72
CA ARG A 99 -6.37 8.43 9.56
C ARG A 99 -6.53 7.06 8.90
N ALA A 100 -5.47 6.28 8.93
CA ALA A 100 -5.49 4.88 8.58
C ALA A 100 -4.87 4.05 9.71
N TYR A 101 -5.51 2.94 10.04
CA TYR A 101 -5.04 2.05 11.10
C TYR A 101 -4.44 0.77 10.52
N TYR A 102 -3.40 0.27 11.17
CA TYR A 102 -2.73 -0.97 10.79
C TYR A 102 -2.45 -1.85 12.00
N LEU A 103 -2.45 -3.16 11.78
CA LEU A 103 -1.89 -4.15 12.70
C LEU A 103 -0.58 -4.70 12.15
N SER A 104 0.38 -4.98 13.03
CA SER A 104 1.62 -5.63 12.63
C SER A 104 2.15 -6.63 13.66
N SER A 105 2.75 -7.72 13.18
CA SER A 105 3.52 -8.67 13.98
C SER A 105 4.95 -8.20 14.32
N LEU A 106 5.41 -7.15 13.65
CA LEU A 106 6.71 -6.56 13.87
C LEU A 106 6.62 -5.45 14.92
N ALA A 107 7.63 -5.39 15.78
CA ALA A 107 7.85 -4.27 16.68
C ALA A 107 9.09 -3.51 16.20
N THR A 108 8.88 -2.32 15.63
CA THR A 108 9.96 -1.47 15.11
C THR A 108 9.62 0.01 15.31
N THR A 109 10.51 0.88 14.87
CA THR A 109 10.41 2.32 15.10
C THR A 109 9.34 2.99 14.24
N ALA A 110 8.76 4.08 14.74
CA ALA A 110 7.79 4.89 14.00
C ALA A 110 8.34 5.40 12.64
N ARG A 111 9.65 5.68 12.56
CA ARG A 111 10.32 6.11 11.32
C ARG A 111 10.37 4.99 10.29
N LEU A 112 10.75 3.78 10.70
CA LEU A 112 10.75 2.62 9.81
C LEU A 112 9.33 2.28 9.34
N TRP A 113 8.35 2.39 10.24
CA TRP A 113 6.95 2.21 9.87
C TRP A 113 6.46 3.20 8.83
N ASN A 114 6.83 4.47 8.96
CA ASN A 114 6.51 5.48 7.97
C ASN A 114 7.06 5.11 6.59
N ASN A 115 8.31 4.67 6.52
CA ASN A 115 8.94 4.22 5.28
C ASN A 115 8.24 2.97 4.69
N MET A 116 7.96 1.96 5.52
CA MET A 116 7.31 0.71 5.07
C MET A 116 5.90 0.96 4.56
N VAL A 117 5.08 1.71 5.30
CA VAL A 117 3.71 2.04 4.88
C VAL A 117 3.74 2.90 3.62
N ARG A 118 4.63 3.91 3.54
CA ARG A 118 4.79 4.73 2.32
C ARG A 118 5.24 3.90 1.13
N GLY A 119 6.20 2.99 1.30
CA GLY A 119 6.68 2.10 0.25
C GLY A 119 5.60 1.15 -0.25
N HIS A 120 4.73 0.66 0.64
CA HIS A 120 3.58 -0.14 0.23
C HIS A 120 2.64 0.63 -0.71
N TRP A 121 2.39 1.92 -0.46
CA TRP A 121 1.62 2.77 -1.40
C TRP A 121 2.28 2.92 -2.77
N SER A 122 3.61 2.82 -2.84
CA SER A 122 4.30 2.81 -4.13
C SER A 122 3.89 1.61 -4.97
N ILE A 123 3.63 0.42 -4.38
CA ILE A 123 3.17 -0.75 -5.14
C ILE A 123 1.83 -0.47 -5.83
N GLU A 124 0.87 0.11 -5.12
CA GLU A 124 -0.42 0.48 -5.70
C GLU A 124 -0.25 1.48 -6.86
N ASN A 125 0.51 2.55 -6.63
CA ASN A 125 0.68 3.60 -7.63
C ASN A 125 1.54 3.18 -8.82
N GLN A 126 2.49 2.26 -8.61
CA GLN A 126 3.48 1.87 -9.61
C GLN A 126 3.07 0.59 -10.32
N LEU A 127 2.39 -0.36 -9.69
CA LEU A 127 2.00 -1.60 -10.36
C LEU A 127 0.52 -1.59 -10.73
N HIS A 128 -0.36 -1.41 -9.75
CA HIS A 128 -1.80 -1.57 -9.96
C HIS A 128 -2.35 -0.44 -10.84
N TRP A 129 -2.09 0.82 -10.52
CA TRP A 129 -2.63 1.93 -11.31
C TRP A 129 -2.25 1.88 -12.80
N PRO A 130 -0.97 1.62 -13.19
CA PRO A 130 -0.65 1.46 -14.61
C PRO A 130 -1.29 0.23 -15.25
N LYS A 131 -1.48 -0.87 -14.52
CA LYS A 131 -2.20 -2.03 -15.04
C LYS A 131 -3.66 -1.68 -15.35
N ASP A 132 -4.34 -1.12 -14.36
CA ASP A 132 -5.76 -0.86 -14.38
C ASP A 132 -6.11 0.21 -15.42
N VAL A 133 -5.39 1.34 -15.38
CA VAL A 133 -5.74 2.54 -16.16
C VAL A 133 -4.97 2.62 -17.47
N VAL A 134 -3.67 2.36 -17.48
CA VAL A 134 -2.82 2.57 -18.66
C VAL A 134 -2.81 1.35 -19.59
N LEU A 135 -2.89 0.15 -19.01
CA LEU A 135 -2.96 -1.11 -19.74
C LEU A 135 -4.38 -1.71 -19.77
N HIS A 136 -5.37 -0.91 -19.36
CA HIS A 136 -6.80 -1.19 -19.46
C HIS A 136 -7.19 -2.57 -18.88
N GLU A 137 -6.59 -2.96 -17.74
CA GLU A 137 -6.92 -4.22 -17.06
C GLU A 137 -8.38 -4.22 -16.60
N ASP A 138 -8.90 -3.09 -16.10
CA ASP A 138 -10.31 -2.95 -15.67
C ASP A 138 -11.32 -3.04 -16.83
N GLU A 139 -10.87 -2.79 -18.06
CA GLU A 139 -11.70 -2.91 -19.27
C GLU A 139 -11.61 -4.30 -19.90
N THR A 140 -10.76 -5.19 -19.37
CA THR A 140 -10.58 -6.54 -19.89
C THR A 140 -11.62 -7.48 -19.32
N TYR A 141 -12.63 -7.81 -20.12
CA TYR A 141 -13.66 -8.78 -19.78
C TYR A 141 -13.49 -10.07 -20.57
N GLY A 142 -13.61 -11.21 -19.90
CA GLY A 142 -13.48 -12.52 -20.53
C GLY A 142 -14.11 -13.62 -19.68
N ARG A 143 -14.58 -14.68 -20.34
CA ARG A 143 -15.18 -15.85 -19.67
C ARG A 143 -14.14 -16.90 -19.25
N ASN A 144 -12.93 -16.85 -19.82
CA ASN A 144 -11.86 -17.80 -19.52
C ASN A 144 -10.91 -17.26 -18.43
N PRO A 145 -10.90 -17.85 -17.22
CA PRO A 145 -10.04 -17.40 -16.12
C PRO A 145 -8.54 -17.45 -16.45
N ASN A 146 -8.10 -18.45 -17.22
CA ASN A 146 -6.68 -18.58 -17.58
C ASN A 146 -6.23 -17.47 -18.53
N ALA A 147 -7.10 -17.05 -19.45
CA ALA A 147 -6.80 -15.94 -20.35
C ALA A 147 -6.65 -14.62 -19.57
N LEU A 148 -7.52 -14.37 -18.58
CA LEU A 148 -7.44 -13.18 -17.72
C LEU A 148 -6.17 -13.18 -16.85
N LEU A 149 -5.81 -14.33 -16.29
CA LEU A 149 -4.58 -14.51 -15.52
C LEU A 149 -3.34 -14.25 -16.39
N ASN A 150 -3.28 -14.85 -17.58
CA ASN A 150 -2.18 -14.65 -18.51
C ASN A 150 -2.06 -13.18 -18.93
N ALA A 151 -3.17 -12.52 -19.25
CA ALA A 151 -3.16 -11.10 -19.57
C ALA A 151 -2.60 -10.24 -18.42
N SER A 152 -3.00 -10.52 -17.18
CA SER A 152 -2.46 -9.83 -16.01
C SER A 152 -0.95 -10.08 -15.81
N LEU A 153 -0.48 -11.31 -16.09
CA LEU A 153 0.93 -11.65 -16.05
C LEU A 153 1.72 -10.88 -17.11
N PHE A 154 1.26 -10.86 -18.36
CA PHE A 154 1.90 -10.11 -19.44
C PHE A 154 1.98 -8.62 -19.12
N ARG A 155 0.93 -8.01 -18.57
CA ARG A 155 0.98 -6.62 -18.12
C ARG A 155 2.06 -6.37 -17.05
N SER A 156 2.18 -7.27 -16.07
CA SER A 156 3.26 -7.18 -15.07
C SER A 156 4.65 -7.25 -15.73
N ILE A 157 4.85 -8.20 -16.63
CA ILE A 157 6.10 -8.38 -17.38
C ILE A 157 6.42 -7.10 -18.17
N THR A 158 5.45 -6.57 -18.91
CA THR A 158 5.61 -5.31 -19.67
C THR A 158 6.04 -4.16 -18.77
N ILE A 159 5.35 -3.93 -17.64
CA ILE A 159 5.72 -2.85 -16.70
C ILE A 159 7.16 -3.01 -16.20
N ASN A 160 7.55 -4.25 -15.86
CA ASN A 160 8.91 -4.53 -15.38
C ASN A 160 9.96 -4.29 -16.46
N LEU A 161 9.73 -4.77 -17.69
CA LEU A 161 10.63 -4.54 -18.83
C LEU A 161 10.83 -3.05 -19.10
N LEU A 162 9.74 -2.27 -19.14
CA LEU A 162 9.82 -0.83 -19.34
C LEU A 162 10.68 -0.15 -18.25
N ARG A 163 10.51 -0.55 -16.99
CA ARG A 163 11.27 0.00 -15.86
C ARG A 163 12.74 -0.36 -15.89
N LEU A 164 13.07 -1.61 -16.20
CA LEU A 164 14.44 -2.07 -16.36
C LEU A 164 15.18 -1.26 -17.44
N ASN A 165 14.44 -0.84 -18.46
CA ASN A 165 14.92 0.02 -19.54
C ASN A 165 14.80 1.53 -19.25
N GLY A 166 14.65 1.92 -17.98
CA GLY A 166 14.73 3.32 -17.54
C GLY A 166 13.44 4.14 -17.64
N PHE A 167 12.33 3.56 -18.13
CA PHE A 167 11.06 4.28 -18.19
C PHE A 167 10.43 4.44 -16.82
N LYS A 168 10.30 5.70 -16.37
CA LYS A 168 9.60 6.05 -15.12
C LYS A 168 8.08 6.08 -15.26
N SER A 169 7.57 6.33 -16.47
CA SER A 169 6.15 6.43 -16.78
C SER A 169 5.77 5.43 -17.88
N VAL A 170 4.84 4.52 -17.57
CA VAL A 170 4.31 3.55 -18.54
C VAL A 170 3.61 4.28 -19.69
N THR A 171 2.86 5.34 -19.40
CA THR A 171 2.19 6.15 -20.43
C THR A 171 3.18 6.79 -21.40
N SER A 172 4.30 7.32 -20.88
CA SER A 172 5.36 7.90 -21.74
C SER A 172 6.00 6.82 -22.61
N ALA A 173 6.31 5.67 -22.01
CA ALA A 173 6.92 4.55 -22.71
C ALA A 173 6.04 4.03 -23.85
N LEU A 174 4.74 3.84 -23.60
CA LEU A 174 3.79 3.40 -24.63
C LEU A 174 3.70 4.39 -25.80
N ARG A 175 3.72 5.70 -25.52
CA ARG A 175 3.73 6.74 -26.58
C ARG A 175 5.02 6.71 -27.39
N GLU A 176 6.16 6.55 -26.74
CA GLU A 176 7.47 6.56 -27.40
C GLU A 176 7.74 5.28 -28.21
N LEU A 177 7.26 4.14 -27.71
CA LEU A 177 7.42 2.84 -28.35
C LEU A 177 6.28 2.52 -29.33
N ALA A 178 5.24 3.36 -29.39
CA ALA A 178 4.14 3.19 -30.33
C ALA A 178 4.67 3.05 -31.76
N ASN A 179 4.35 1.93 -32.40
CA ASN A 179 4.79 1.58 -33.75
C ASN A 179 6.32 1.47 -33.93
N GLN A 180 7.09 1.32 -32.85
CA GLN A 180 8.55 1.17 -32.88
C GLN A 180 8.94 -0.30 -32.57
N VAL A 181 8.52 -1.22 -33.44
CA VAL A 181 8.66 -2.67 -33.23
C VAL A 181 10.11 -3.08 -32.92
N GLU A 182 11.07 -2.58 -33.69
CA GLU A 182 12.51 -2.85 -33.47
C GLU A 182 13.00 -2.36 -32.10
N ARG A 183 12.50 -1.22 -31.62
CA ARG A 183 12.87 -0.69 -30.31
C ARG A 183 12.24 -1.53 -29.19
N ILE A 184 11.01 -2.03 -29.40
CA ILE A 184 10.35 -2.92 -28.44
C ILE A 184 11.14 -4.23 -28.28
N PHE A 185 11.59 -4.85 -29.37
CA PHE A 185 12.37 -6.08 -29.30
C PHE A 185 13.72 -5.90 -28.59
N ARG A 186 14.37 -4.74 -28.73
CA ARG A 186 15.59 -4.42 -27.97
C ARG A 186 15.38 -4.37 -26.46
N LEU A 187 14.15 -4.16 -25.97
CA LEU A 187 13.88 -4.18 -24.53
C LEU A 187 13.93 -5.59 -23.92
N LEU A 188 13.97 -6.63 -24.77
CA LEU A 188 14.00 -8.04 -24.38
C LEU A 188 15.41 -8.65 -24.37
N GLN A 189 16.42 -7.90 -24.81
CA GLN A 189 17.83 -8.29 -24.86
C GLN A 189 18.55 -7.84 -23.58
#